data_AF-A0A0E0N3E0-F1
#
_entry.id   AF-A0A0E0N3E0-F1
#
_cell.length_a   1.000
_cell.length_b   1.000
_cell.length_c   1.000
_cell.angle_alpha   90.00
_cell.angle_beta   90.00
_cell.angle_gamma   90.00
#
_symmetry.space_group_name_H-M   'P 1'
#
loop_
_entity.id
_entity.type
_entity.pdbx_description
1 polymer ?
#
loop_
_entity_poly.entity_id
_entity_poly.type
_entity_poly.pdbx_seq_one_letter_code
_entity_poly.pdbx_strand_id
1 'polypeptide(L)'
;MEEAGREKDRSVVVVVEDLGTATKDTVNPSAKSTRRYPLLSWTTILALIALVGVYIFSVSLKQNGMLLGLKQTDMIEKEREKLCQDPSIPVTEIPYVHYPTPDTYSRKECACTPVRFFAILSMQRSGSGWIETLLNSHENISSNGEIFSIKERRSNITSITKTLDKLYNLDWLSSAAKNECTAAVGLKWMLNQGLVQHHEEVVEYFNRRGVSAIFLLRRNTLQRYVSVLANAHDSKAKQINGTHKSHVHSEREAQILAQFKPEIDTKKLIADLKKSDKLAADALLYFKKTRHIILYYEDVVSNDTKLMDVLDFLRLPKRKLSSRHVKIHTKLLRDHIDNWAEVNSTLMGTQYESFLNG
;
A
#
# COMPACT_ATOMS: atom_id res chain seq x y z
N MET A 1 38.15 -10.81 48.93
CA MET A 1 38.19 -11.88 49.94
C MET A 1 37.56 -13.11 49.34
N GLU A 2 38.29 -14.14 48.93
CA GLU A 2 39.73 -14.35 48.67
C GLU A 2 39.80 -15.41 47.53
N GLU A 3 40.82 -15.50 46.66
CA GLU A 3 42.16 -16.07 46.91
C GLU A 3 42.16 -17.44 47.65
N ALA A 4 43.02 -18.42 47.34
CA ALA A 4 43.92 -18.63 46.19
C ALA A 4 44.38 -20.11 46.15
N GLY A 5 45.17 -20.51 45.15
CA GLY A 5 45.95 -21.76 45.15
C GLY A 5 46.12 -22.35 43.74
N ARG A 6 47.32 -22.58 43.20
CA ARG A 6 48.58 -23.04 43.82
C ARG A 6 49.74 -22.85 42.81
N GLU A 7 50.97 -22.74 43.30
CA GLU A 7 52.21 -22.81 42.48
C GLU A 7 52.44 -24.24 41.94
N LYS A 8 53.52 -24.66 41.24
CA LYS A 8 54.87 -24.17 40.86
C LYS A 8 55.17 -24.91 39.51
N ASP A 9 56.32 -24.92 38.83
CA ASP A 9 57.71 -24.61 39.18
C ASP A 9 58.54 -24.18 37.95
N ARG A 10 59.84 -23.92 38.12
CA ARG A 10 60.72 -23.30 37.12
C ARG A 10 62.08 -23.99 36.97
N SER A 11 62.58 -24.02 35.73
CA SER A 11 64.01 -24.16 35.31
C SER A 11 64.83 -25.39 35.73
N VAL A 12 65.48 -25.99 34.73
CA VAL A 12 66.86 -26.49 34.83
C VAL A 12 67.65 -25.92 33.63
N VAL A 13 68.96 -25.70 33.79
CA VAL A 13 69.84 -25.01 32.84
C VAL A 13 71.15 -25.80 32.63
N VAL A 14 71.52 -25.99 31.36
CA VAL A 14 72.87 -26.17 30.76
C VAL A 14 73.96 -26.95 31.52
N VAL A 15 74.47 -28.00 30.86
CA VAL A 15 75.78 -28.68 31.03
C VAL A 15 76.22 -29.12 29.60
N VAL A 16 77.41 -28.91 28.99
CA VAL A 16 78.81 -28.53 29.36
C VAL A 16 79.77 -29.74 29.45
N GLU A 17 80.90 -29.84 28.72
CA GLU A 17 81.45 -28.96 27.66
C GLU A 17 81.32 -29.57 26.23
N ASP A 18 82.30 -30.12 25.48
CA ASP A 18 83.74 -30.41 25.67
C ASP A 18 84.51 -30.31 24.31
N LEU A 19 85.85 -30.37 24.34
CA LEU A 19 86.75 -29.92 23.25
C LEU A 19 86.93 -30.93 22.08
N GLY A 20 87.15 -30.40 20.88
CA GLY A 20 87.62 -31.18 19.71
C GLY A 20 87.89 -30.35 18.44
N THR A 21 89.16 -30.13 18.09
CA THR A 21 89.57 -29.37 16.89
C THR A 21 89.58 -30.22 15.60
N ALA A 22 89.11 -29.68 14.47
CA ALA A 22 89.94 -29.40 13.27
C ALA A 22 89.16 -29.23 11.94
N THR A 23 89.61 -28.23 11.15
CA THR A 23 89.64 -28.16 9.67
C THR A 23 88.46 -28.60 8.77
N LYS A 24 87.93 -27.57 8.07
CA LYS A 24 87.70 -27.48 6.61
C LYS A 24 86.45 -28.07 5.90
N ASP A 25 86.04 -27.28 4.92
CA ASP A 25 85.38 -27.60 3.64
C ASP A 25 84.05 -28.39 3.68
N THR A 26 82.88 -27.72 3.73
CA THR A 26 82.17 -27.03 2.61
C THR A 26 81.25 -27.96 1.79
N VAL A 27 79.93 -27.82 1.96
CA VAL A 27 78.87 -27.89 0.91
C VAL A 27 77.49 -27.50 1.52
N ASN A 28 76.69 -26.74 0.77
CA ASN A 28 75.32 -26.27 1.11
C ASN A 28 74.25 -27.23 0.48
N PRO A 29 72.90 -27.05 0.66
CA PRO A 29 72.14 -26.06 1.45
C PRO A 29 71.02 -26.67 2.35
N SER A 30 70.30 -25.83 3.12
CA SER A 30 68.89 -26.15 3.50
C SER A 30 68.00 -24.92 3.77
N ALA A 31 66.75 -25.03 3.30
CA ALA A 31 65.52 -24.30 3.68
C ALA A 31 65.57 -22.83 4.16
N LYS A 32 65.16 -21.91 3.26
CA LYS A 32 64.23 -20.82 3.63
C LYS A 32 62.83 -21.19 3.16
N SER A 33 61.83 -21.08 4.04
CA SER A 33 60.44 -21.43 3.71
C SER A 33 59.71 -20.25 3.02
N THR A 34 59.21 -20.47 1.80
CA THR A 34 58.40 -19.49 1.07
C THR A 34 56.93 -19.93 1.07
N ARG A 35 56.10 -19.20 1.81
CA ARG A 35 54.67 -19.52 2.07
C ARG A 35 53.80 -19.33 0.82
N ARG A 36 53.77 -20.33 -0.07
CA ARG A 36 52.88 -20.35 -1.24
C ARG A 36 51.43 -20.52 -0.81
N TYR A 37 50.60 -19.49 -1.01
CA TYR A 37 49.15 -19.63 -1.00
C TYR A 37 48.71 -20.40 -2.27
N PRO A 38 47.77 -21.35 -2.18
CA PRO A 38 47.37 -22.15 -3.33
C PRO A 38 46.55 -21.31 -4.33
N LEU A 39 46.93 -21.35 -5.61
CA LEU A 39 46.30 -20.60 -6.71
C LEU A 39 44.77 -20.82 -6.81
N LEU A 40 44.29 -21.99 -6.39
CA LEU A 40 42.87 -22.37 -6.34
C LEU A 40 42.02 -21.48 -5.40
N SER A 41 42.65 -20.86 -4.40
CA SER A 41 42.00 -19.84 -3.54
C SER A 41 41.77 -18.53 -4.30
N TRP A 42 42.72 -18.11 -5.14
CA TRP A 42 42.60 -16.85 -5.86
C TRP A 42 41.59 -16.92 -7.01
N THR A 43 41.54 -18.05 -7.74
CA THR A 43 40.57 -18.24 -8.82
C THR A 43 39.13 -18.29 -8.32
N THR A 44 38.89 -18.89 -7.14
CA THR A 44 37.56 -18.93 -6.51
C THR A 44 37.13 -17.56 -6.00
N ILE A 45 38.04 -16.77 -5.40
CA ILE A 45 37.79 -15.38 -5.02
C ILE A 45 37.45 -14.51 -6.25
N LEU A 46 38.22 -14.64 -7.35
CA LEU A 46 37.98 -13.89 -8.59
C LEU A 46 36.64 -14.26 -9.24
N ALA A 47 36.25 -15.54 -9.23
CA ALA A 47 34.94 -15.97 -9.70
C ALA A 47 33.79 -15.40 -8.85
N LEU A 48 33.96 -15.31 -7.53
CA LEU A 48 33.01 -14.67 -6.62
C LEU A 48 32.87 -13.17 -6.89
N ILE A 49 33.99 -12.46 -7.09
CA ILE A 49 34.00 -11.04 -7.46
C ILE A 49 33.30 -10.82 -8.82
N ALA A 50 33.54 -11.70 -9.80
CA ALA A 50 32.87 -11.64 -11.10
C ALA A 50 31.35 -11.86 -10.99
N LEU A 51 30.91 -12.86 -10.21
CA LEU A 51 29.48 -13.11 -9.95
C LEU A 51 28.80 -11.95 -9.23
N VAL A 52 29.45 -11.36 -8.22
CA VAL A 52 28.96 -10.16 -7.52
C VAL A 52 28.91 -8.96 -8.47
N GLY A 53 29.93 -8.76 -9.32
CA GLY A 53 29.96 -7.71 -10.33
C GLY A 53 28.83 -7.84 -11.35
N VAL A 54 28.61 -9.05 -11.89
CA VAL A 54 27.48 -9.34 -12.81
C VAL A 54 26.13 -9.14 -12.12
N TYR A 55 26.00 -9.56 -10.85
CA TYR A 55 24.78 -9.34 -10.07
C TYR A 55 24.48 -7.84 -9.90
N ILE A 56 25.44 -7.07 -9.40
CA ILE A 56 25.32 -5.61 -9.21
C ILE A 56 24.99 -4.94 -10.55
N PHE A 57 25.72 -5.26 -11.62
CA PHE A 57 25.48 -4.71 -12.96
C PHE A 57 24.07 -5.05 -13.48
N SER A 58 23.57 -6.27 -13.24
CA SER A 58 22.20 -6.66 -13.62
C SER A 58 21.12 -5.92 -12.83
N VAL A 59 21.38 -5.56 -11.57
CA VAL A 59 20.48 -4.75 -10.73
C VAL A 59 20.52 -3.29 -11.17
N SER A 60 21.71 -2.74 -11.40
CA SER A 60 21.90 -1.37 -11.92
C SER A 60 21.27 -1.19 -13.30
N LEU A 61 21.37 -2.16 -14.21
CA LEU A 61 20.68 -2.13 -15.50
C LEU A 61 19.16 -2.15 -15.36
N LYS A 62 18.60 -2.94 -14.44
CA LYS A 62 17.15 -2.96 -14.17
C LYS A 62 16.65 -1.64 -13.56
N GLN A 63 17.41 -1.06 -12.63
CA GLN A 63 17.09 0.24 -12.02
C GLN A 63 17.20 1.37 -13.04
N ASN A 64 18.30 1.45 -13.80
CA ASN A 64 18.50 2.46 -14.82
C ASN A 64 17.49 2.33 -15.97
N GLY A 65 17.19 1.11 -16.44
CA GLY A 65 16.17 0.89 -17.47
C GLY A 65 14.77 1.35 -17.05
N MET A 66 14.40 1.12 -15.79
CA MET A 66 13.12 1.62 -15.24
C MET A 66 13.12 3.16 -15.14
N LEU A 67 14.23 3.77 -14.71
CA LEU A 67 14.39 5.23 -14.65
C LEU A 67 14.37 5.88 -16.05
N LEU A 68 14.93 5.21 -17.06
CA LEU A 68 14.99 5.69 -18.44
C LEU A 68 13.60 5.61 -19.10
N GLY A 69 12.86 4.52 -18.85
CA GLY A 69 11.44 4.39 -19.25
C GLY A 69 10.58 5.50 -18.63
N LEU A 70 10.68 5.73 -17.31
CA LEU A 70 9.92 6.80 -16.63
C LEU A 70 10.22 8.19 -17.20
N LYS A 71 11.49 8.48 -17.53
CA LYS A 71 11.89 9.74 -18.18
C LYS A 71 11.35 9.85 -19.62
N GLN A 72 11.25 8.75 -20.34
CA GLN A 72 10.69 8.71 -21.69
C GLN A 72 9.18 8.94 -21.67
N THR A 73 8.44 8.33 -20.73
CA THR A 73 7.00 8.59 -20.56
C THR A 73 6.72 10.02 -20.13
N ASP A 74 7.47 10.55 -19.14
CA ASP A 74 7.35 11.96 -18.71
C ASP A 74 7.66 12.97 -19.84
N MET A 75 8.45 12.59 -20.85
CA MET A 75 8.75 13.44 -22.02
C MET A 75 7.62 13.38 -23.06
N ILE A 76 7.12 12.18 -23.38
CA ILE A 76 5.99 11.97 -24.31
C ILE A 76 4.70 12.63 -23.78
N GLU A 77 4.45 12.55 -22.48
CA GLU A 77 3.32 13.22 -21.82
C GLU A 77 3.43 14.75 -22.00
N LYS A 78 4.61 15.34 -21.78
CA LYS A 78 4.88 16.79 -21.96
C LYS A 78 4.86 17.28 -23.40
N GLU A 79 5.13 16.43 -24.39
CA GLU A 79 4.91 16.80 -25.79
C GLU A 79 3.42 16.77 -26.15
N ARG A 80 2.67 15.80 -25.60
CA ARG A 80 1.23 15.70 -25.79
C ARG A 80 0.44 16.78 -25.04
N GLU A 81 0.88 17.18 -23.84
CA GLU A 81 0.33 18.32 -23.09
C GLU A 81 0.32 19.60 -23.94
N LYS A 82 1.38 19.86 -24.72
CA LYS A 82 1.47 21.02 -25.63
C LYS A 82 0.54 20.90 -26.83
N LEU A 83 0.40 19.69 -27.40
CA LEU A 83 -0.44 19.44 -28.57
C LEU A 83 -1.94 19.50 -28.22
N CYS A 84 -2.30 19.00 -27.03
CA CYS A 84 -3.68 18.94 -26.53
C CYS A 84 -4.02 20.11 -25.59
N GLN A 85 -3.27 21.21 -25.63
CA GLN A 85 -3.35 22.31 -24.66
C GLN A 85 -4.66 23.10 -24.82
N ASP A 86 -5.60 22.87 -23.90
CA ASP A 86 -6.86 23.61 -23.82
C ASP A 86 -6.67 24.93 -23.03
N PRO A 87 -6.84 26.11 -23.65
CA PRO A 87 -6.64 27.41 -22.99
C PRO A 87 -7.72 27.75 -21.96
N SER A 88 -8.80 26.96 -21.85
CA SER A 88 -9.82 27.13 -20.80
C SER A 88 -9.40 26.54 -19.45
N ILE A 89 -8.38 25.67 -19.42
CA ILE A 89 -7.90 25.03 -18.19
C ILE A 89 -7.10 26.03 -17.34
N PRO A 90 -7.50 26.32 -16.08
CA PRO A 90 -6.75 27.22 -15.22
C PRO A 90 -5.34 26.69 -14.93
N VAL A 91 -4.36 27.59 -14.85
CA VAL A 91 -2.94 27.25 -14.57
C VAL A 91 -2.78 26.44 -13.27
N THR A 92 -3.62 26.68 -12.27
CA THR A 92 -3.67 25.95 -10.99
C THR A 92 -4.20 24.52 -11.09
N GLU A 93 -4.83 24.15 -12.20
CA GLU A 93 -5.40 22.83 -12.46
C GLU A 93 -4.53 21.99 -13.43
N ILE A 94 -3.61 22.61 -14.18
CA ILE A 94 -2.67 21.93 -15.10
C ILE A 94 -1.91 20.77 -14.42
N PRO A 95 -1.35 20.90 -13.19
CA PRO A 95 -0.59 19.82 -12.55
C PRO A 95 -1.39 18.55 -12.20
N TYR A 96 -2.71 18.55 -12.44
CA TYR A 96 -3.64 17.44 -12.19
C TYR A 96 -4.28 16.92 -13.48
N VAL A 97 -3.93 17.49 -14.65
CA VAL A 97 -4.47 17.16 -15.97
C VAL A 97 -3.41 16.40 -16.76
N HIS A 98 -3.73 15.15 -17.11
CA HIS A 98 -2.80 14.24 -17.76
C HIS A 98 -3.30 13.81 -19.14
N TYR A 99 -2.36 13.47 -20.02
CA TYR A 99 -2.67 12.89 -21.33
C TYR A 99 -1.96 11.54 -21.52
N PRO A 100 -2.37 10.47 -20.80
CA PRO A 100 -1.77 9.15 -20.90
C PRO A 100 -1.59 8.62 -22.33
N THR A 101 -0.52 7.86 -22.52
CA THR A 101 -0.18 7.14 -23.76
C THR A 101 0.03 5.65 -23.44
N PRO A 102 -1.04 4.83 -23.47
CA PRO A 102 -0.98 3.43 -23.07
C PRO A 102 -0.06 2.63 -23.98
N ASP A 103 0.78 1.76 -23.40
CA ASP A 103 1.61 0.82 -24.17
C ASP A 103 0.75 -0.22 -24.90
N THR A 104 -0.42 -0.56 -24.35
CA THR A 104 -1.26 -1.66 -24.81
C THR A 104 -2.29 -1.27 -25.87
N TYR A 105 -2.62 0.02 -26.04
CA TYR A 105 -3.58 0.48 -27.05
C TYR A 105 -3.47 1.99 -27.36
N SER A 106 -3.78 2.37 -28.61
CA SER A 106 -3.96 3.78 -28.95
C SER A 106 -5.32 4.31 -28.47
N ARG A 107 -5.32 5.46 -27.79
CA ARG A 107 -6.53 6.17 -27.35
C ARG A 107 -7.36 6.79 -28.49
N LYS A 108 -6.87 6.78 -29.75
CA LYS A 108 -7.56 7.29 -30.95
C LYS A 108 -8.16 8.69 -30.72
N GLU A 109 -9.47 8.88 -30.92
CA GLU A 109 -10.19 10.15 -30.67
C GLU A 109 -10.05 10.68 -29.24
N CYS A 110 -9.92 9.80 -28.25
CA CYS A 110 -9.67 10.17 -26.86
C CYS A 110 -8.22 10.65 -26.59
N ALA A 111 -7.37 10.78 -27.62
CA ALA A 111 -5.96 11.17 -27.53
C ALA A 111 -5.72 12.51 -26.81
N CYS A 112 -6.66 13.45 -26.92
CA CYS A 112 -6.64 14.74 -26.24
C CYS A 112 -7.75 14.90 -25.20
N THR A 113 -8.41 13.81 -24.76
CA THR A 113 -9.25 13.87 -23.56
C THR A 113 -8.35 14.00 -22.33
N PRO A 114 -8.47 15.08 -21.53
CA PRO A 114 -7.71 15.22 -20.30
C PRO A 114 -8.14 14.18 -19.26
N VAL A 115 -7.19 13.62 -18.53
CA VAL A 115 -7.42 12.59 -17.52
C VAL A 115 -7.00 13.09 -16.14
N ARG A 116 -7.89 12.97 -15.16
CA ARG A 116 -7.59 13.19 -13.73
C ARG A 116 -7.22 11.88 -13.05
N PHE A 117 -6.15 11.89 -12.25
CA PHE A 117 -5.76 10.73 -11.44
C PHE A 117 -6.34 10.86 -10.03
N PHE A 118 -6.89 9.77 -9.47
CA PHE A 118 -7.45 9.78 -8.12
C PHE A 118 -7.23 8.48 -7.33
N ALA A 119 -7.28 8.58 -6.00
CA ALA A 119 -7.26 7.42 -5.11
C ALA A 119 -8.29 7.57 -3.98
N ILE A 120 -9.18 6.58 -3.82
CA ILE A 120 -10.14 6.52 -2.72
C ILE A 120 -9.44 5.90 -1.50
N LEU A 121 -9.00 6.75 -0.56
CA LEU A 121 -8.24 6.36 0.63
C LEU A 121 -9.21 6.03 1.77
N SER A 122 -9.25 4.78 2.21
CA SER A 122 -10.35 4.25 3.05
C SER A 122 -9.87 3.26 4.11
N MET A 123 -10.72 2.97 5.10
CA MET A 123 -10.58 1.77 5.94
C MET A 123 -11.59 0.70 5.50
N GLN A 124 -11.35 -0.57 5.83
CA GLN A 124 -12.32 -1.62 5.56
C GLN A 124 -13.66 -1.31 6.25
N ARG A 125 -14.77 -1.60 5.54
CA ARG A 125 -16.17 -1.37 5.97
C ARG A 125 -16.59 0.10 6.16
N SER A 126 -15.80 1.06 5.66
CA SER A 126 -16.16 2.50 5.57
C SER A 126 -17.05 2.86 4.35
N GLY A 127 -17.65 1.89 3.66
CA GLY A 127 -18.54 2.14 2.51
C GLY A 127 -17.86 2.38 1.17
N SER A 128 -16.53 2.35 1.08
CA SER A 128 -15.79 2.69 -0.15
C SER A 128 -16.08 1.78 -1.35
N GLY A 129 -16.46 0.52 -1.15
CA GLY A 129 -16.95 -0.33 -2.24
C GLY A 129 -18.30 0.09 -2.83
N TRP A 130 -19.15 0.78 -2.06
CA TRP A 130 -20.41 1.36 -2.57
C TRP A 130 -20.15 2.67 -3.32
N ILE A 131 -19.34 3.58 -2.77
CA ILE A 131 -18.96 4.82 -3.46
C ILE A 131 -18.16 4.53 -4.74
N GLU A 132 -17.30 3.52 -4.75
CA GLU A 132 -16.64 3.04 -5.97
C GLU A 132 -17.64 2.62 -7.06
N THR A 133 -18.70 1.87 -6.72
CA THR A 133 -19.74 1.53 -7.71
C THR A 133 -20.55 2.73 -8.18
N LEU A 134 -20.77 3.73 -7.31
CA LEU A 134 -21.44 4.97 -7.69
C LEU A 134 -20.58 5.76 -8.69
N LEU A 135 -19.30 5.96 -8.40
CA LEU A 135 -18.36 6.63 -9.30
C LEU A 135 -18.22 5.86 -10.63
N ASN A 136 -18.10 4.53 -10.61
CA ASN A 136 -18.03 3.70 -11.81
C ASN A 136 -19.33 3.69 -12.65
N SER A 137 -20.45 4.19 -12.13
CA SER A 137 -21.67 4.40 -12.93
C SER A 137 -21.61 5.65 -13.83
N HIS A 138 -20.67 6.56 -13.58
CA HIS A 138 -20.35 7.64 -14.52
C HIS A 138 -19.58 7.09 -15.72
N GLU A 139 -19.91 7.53 -16.94
CA GLU A 139 -19.29 7.01 -18.16
C GLU A 139 -17.77 7.25 -18.20
N ASN A 140 -17.30 8.48 -17.93
CA ASN A 140 -15.87 8.81 -18.03
C ASN A 140 -15.00 8.44 -16.80
N ILE A 141 -15.51 7.72 -15.78
CA ILE A 141 -14.74 7.39 -14.55
C ILE A 141 -14.40 5.90 -14.48
N SER A 142 -13.12 5.59 -14.28
CA SER A 142 -12.62 4.21 -14.07
C SER A 142 -11.91 4.07 -12.72
N SER A 143 -12.61 3.54 -11.72
CA SER A 143 -12.06 3.13 -10.42
C SER A 143 -11.82 1.62 -10.40
N ASN A 144 -10.56 1.23 -10.23
CA ASN A 144 -10.06 -0.11 -10.58
C ASN A 144 -9.97 -1.09 -9.40
N GLY A 145 -10.74 -0.87 -8.32
CA GLY A 145 -10.79 -1.79 -7.18
C GLY A 145 -9.58 -1.67 -6.24
N GLU A 146 -9.47 -2.64 -5.33
CA GLU A 146 -8.37 -2.75 -4.36
C GLU A 146 -7.14 -3.40 -4.98
N ILE A 147 -6.49 -2.72 -5.92
CA ILE A 147 -5.34 -3.31 -6.64
C ILE A 147 -4.19 -3.69 -5.69
N PHE A 148 -4.06 -3.01 -4.55
CA PHE A 148 -3.08 -3.29 -3.48
C PHE A 148 -3.58 -4.23 -2.37
N SER A 149 -4.74 -4.86 -2.51
CA SER A 149 -5.11 -6.01 -1.68
C SER A 149 -4.05 -7.13 -1.80
N ILE A 150 -3.61 -7.40 -3.04
CA ILE A 150 -2.55 -8.32 -3.45
C ILE A 150 -1.19 -7.85 -2.90
N LYS A 151 -0.48 -8.75 -2.20
CA LYS A 151 0.72 -8.41 -1.39
C LYS A 151 1.91 -8.02 -2.26
N GLU A 152 2.09 -8.71 -3.38
CA GLU A 152 3.26 -8.64 -4.25
C GLU A 152 3.42 -7.23 -4.82
N ARG A 153 2.29 -6.59 -5.19
CA ARG A 153 2.20 -5.21 -5.70
C ARG A 153 2.56 -4.15 -4.65
N ARG A 154 2.54 -4.49 -3.37
CA ARG A 154 2.91 -3.62 -2.23
C ARG A 154 4.02 -4.21 -1.37
N SER A 155 4.90 -5.00 -1.97
CA SER A 155 6.04 -5.63 -1.29
C SER A 155 7.15 -4.62 -0.95
N ASN A 156 7.20 -3.50 -1.66
CA ASN A 156 8.08 -2.34 -1.45
C ASN A 156 7.57 -1.16 -2.30
N ILE A 157 8.13 0.04 -2.11
CA ILE A 157 7.77 1.24 -2.87
C ILE A 157 7.97 1.11 -4.39
N THR A 158 9.01 0.42 -4.87
CA THR A 158 9.22 0.21 -6.32
C THR A 158 8.07 -0.58 -6.95
N SER A 159 7.57 -1.60 -6.25
CA SER A 159 6.38 -2.36 -6.68
C SER A 159 5.10 -1.52 -6.64
N ILE A 160 4.96 -0.63 -5.66
CA ILE A 160 3.83 0.31 -5.53
C ILE A 160 3.83 1.29 -6.70
N THR A 161 4.93 2.04 -6.87
CA THR A 161 5.15 3.02 -7.95
C THR A 161 4.88 2.40 -9.31
N LYS A 162 5.50 1.27 -9.66
CA LYS A 162 5.26 0.57 -10.92
C LYS A 162 3.81 0.12 -11.13
N THR A 163 3.07 -0.16 -10.05
CA THR A 163 1.64 -0.50 -10.11
C THR A 163 0.77 0.73 -10.33
N LEU A 164 1.12 1.88 -9.73
CA LEU A 164 0.47 3.17 -9.96
C LEU A 164 0.74 3.69 -11.38
N ASP A 165 1.99 3.64 -11.85
CA ASP A 165 2.35 4.06 -13.21
C ASP A 165 1.56 3.30 -14.27
N LYS A 166 1.44 1.97 -14.11
CA LYS A 166 0.61 1.14 -15.01
C LYS A 166 -0.89 1.47 -14.95
N LEU A 167 -1.41 1.85 -13.78
CA LEU A 167 -2.80 2.30 -13.62
C LEU A 167 -3.03 3.64 -14.33
N TYR A 168 -2.16 4.61 -14.07
CA TYR A 168 -2.34 5.98 -14.52
C TYR A 168 -1.97 6.18 -16.00
N ASN A 169 -1.14 5.31 -16.59
CA ASN A 169 -0.99 5.23 -18.05
C ASN A 169 -2.18 4.55 -18.77
N LEU A 170 -3.22 4.13 -18.03
CA LEU A 170 -4.41 3.40 -18.50
C LEU A 170 -4.16 1.95 -18.99
N ASP A 171 -2.95 1.40 -18.81
CA ASP A 171 -2.62 0.01 -19.18
C ASP A 171 -3.20 -1.05 -18.20
N TRP A 172 -4.12 -0.65 -17.33
CA TRP A 172 -4.73 -1.52 -16.32
C TRP A 172 -6.08 -2.09 -16.78
N LEU A 173 -6.03 -3.24 -17.46
CA LEU A 173 -7.23 -3.97 -17.85
C LEU A 173 -8.03 -4.46 -16.62
N SER A 174 -9.28 -4.00 -16.49
CA SER A 174 -10.23 -4.44 -15.46
C SER A 174 -11.67 -4.33 -15.97
N SER A 175 -12.64 -4.81 -15.18
CA SER A 175 -14.07 -4.61 -15.43
C SER A 175 -14.57 -3.18 -15.22
N ALA A 176 -13.68 -2.24 -14.84
CA ALA A 176 -13.96 -0.81 -14.81
C ALA A 176 -13.46 -0.07 -16.07
N ALA A 177 -13.00 -0.80 -17.10
CA ALA A 177 -12.76 -0.24 -18.43
C ALA A 177 -14.05 0.35 -19.04
N LYS A 178 -13.89 1.32 -19.94
CA LYS A 178 -14.98 2.12 -20.52
C LYS A 178 -14.96 2.03 -22.05
N ASN A 179 -16.14 2.21 -22.65
CA ASN A 179 -16.27 2.36 -24.10
C ASN A 179 -16.05 3.84 -24.50
N GLU A 180 -16.41 4.73 -23.59
CA GLU A 180 -16.32 6.17 -23.68
C GLU A 180 -14.92 6.66 -23.26
N CYS A 181 -14.54 7.87 -23.68
CA CYS A 181 -13.26 8.45 -23.27
C CYS A 181 -13.18 8.62 -21.74
N THR A 182 -12.29 7.86 -21.08
CA THR A 182 -11.94 8.05 -19.67
C THR A 182 -11.39 9.45 -19.44
N ALA A 183 -12.02 10.20 -18.52
CA ALA A 183 -11.60 11.53 -18.06
C ALA A 183 -11.16 11.53 -16.58
N ALA A 184 -11.44 10.46 -15.83
CA ALA A 184 -10.79 10.20 -14.55
C ALA A 184 -10.49 8.70 -14.36
N VAL A 185 -9.27 8.39 -13.92
CA VAL A 185 -8.85 7.02 -13.58
C VAL A 185 -8.28 6.97 -12.17
N GLY A 186 -8.54 5.87 -11.47
CA GLY A 186 -8.12 5.71 -10.09
C GLY A 186 -8.31 4.31 -9.53
N LEU A 187 -8.10 4.22 -8.23
CA LEU A 187 -8.20 3.00 -7.44
C LEU A 187 -8.88 3.24 -6.09
N LYS A 188 -9.26 2.16 -5.43
CA LYS A 188 -9.60 2.13 -4.01
C LYS A 188 -8.42 1.56 -3.24
N TRP A 189 -7.94 2.26 -2.22
CA TRP A 189 -6.74 1.88 -1.48
C TRP A 189 -7.01 1.94 0.03
N MET A 190 -6.89 0.80 0.71
CA MET A 190 -7.11 0.77 2.15
C MET A 190 -5.85 1.24 2.90
N LEU A 191 -6.01 1.99 3.99
CA LEU A 191 -4.87 2.58 4.74
C LEU A 191 -3.82 1.55 5.17
N ASN A 192 -4.24 0.32 5.46
CA ASN A 192 -3.40 -0.81 5.86
C ASN A 192 -2.83 -1.65 4.69
N GLN A 193 -3.11 -1.29 3.43
CA GLN A 193 -2.57 -1.94 2.23
C GLN A 193 -1.26 -1.25 1.79
N GLY A 194 -0.32 -1.03 2.71
CA GLY A 194 0.97 -0.39 2.44
C GLY A 194 0.95 1.13 2.32
N LEU A 195 -0.21 1.76 2.14
CA LEU A 195 -0.37 3.22 2.00
C LEU A 195 0.27 4.00 3.16
N VAL A 196 -0.08 3.66 4.41
CA VAL A 196 0.46 4.33 5.60
C VAL A 196 1.89 3.90 5.93
N GLN A 197 2.32 2.74 5.42
CA GLN A 197 3.69 2.23 5.59
C GLN A 197 4.70 2.95 4.70
N HIS A 198 4.31 3.32 3.47
CA HIS A 198 5.10 4.05 2.49
C HIS A 198 4.55 5.47 2.26
N HIS A 199 4.14 6.13 3.33
CA HIS A 199 3.35 7.37 3.21
C HIS A 199 4.19 8.55 2.69
N GLU A 200 5.49 8.60 2.99
CA GLU A 200 6.37 9.68 2.51
C GLU A 200 6.54 9.59 0.99
N GLU A 201 6.88 8.41 0.49
CA GLU A 201 7.11 8.18 -0.94
C GLU A 201 5.81 8.23 -1.75
N VAL A 202 4.69 7.78 -1.18
CA VAL A 202 3.37 7.89 -1.84
C VAL A 202 2.85 9.33 -1.83
N VAL A 203 3.12 10.14 -0.80
CA VAL A 203 2.82 11.58 -0.82
C VAL A 203 3.69 12.31 -1.85
N GLU A 204 4.97 11.96 -1.99
CA GLU A 204 5.81 12.48 -3.09
C GLU A 204 5.23 12.10 -4.45
N TYR A 205 4.89 10.82 -4.65
CA TYR A 205 4.26 10.34 -5.90
C TYR A 205 2.98 11.11 -6.22
N PHE A 206 2.08 11.27 -5.25
CA PHE A 206 0.79 11.93 -5.44
C PHE A 206 0.97 13.39 -5.86
N ASN A 207 1.92 14.10 -5.24
CA ASN A 207 2.24 15.49 -5.60
C ASN A 207 2.95 15.61 -6.95
N ARG A 208 3.86 14.68 -7.28
CA ARG A 208 4.62 14.66 -8.54
C ARG A 208 3.77 14.28 -9.76
N ARG A 209 2.77 13.41 -9.57
CA ARG A 209 1.90 12.85 -10.62
C ARG A 209 0.44 13.28 -10.46
N GLY A 210 0.14 14.44 -9.87
CA GLY A 210 -1.20 15.04 -9.91
C GLY A 210 -2.35 14.21 -9.28
N VAL A 211 -2.05 13.27 -8.37
CA VAL A 211 -3.05 12.33 -7.84
C VAL A 211 -3.93 13.00 -6.78
N SER A 212 -5.22 13.09 -7.07
CA SER A 212 -6.24 13.66 -6.17
C SER A 212 -6.74 12.62 -5.16
N ALA A 213 -6.46 12.83 -3.87
CA ALA A 213 -6.86 11.90 -2.81
C ALA A 213 -8.31 12.15 -2.35
N ILE A 214 -9.12 11.09 -2.31
CA ILE A 214 -10.50 11.13 -1.80
C ILE A 214 -10.53 10.29 -0.53
N PHE A 215 -10.44 10.95 0.62
CA PHE A 215 -10.58 10.25 1.91
C PHE A 215 -12.04 9.88 2.14
N LEU A 216 -12.30 8.59 2.37
CA LEU A 216 -13.58 8.11 2.87
C LEU A 216 -13.41 7.44 4.23
N LEU A 217 -13.82 8.17 5.25
CA LEU A 217 -13.82 7.71 6.64
C LEU A 217 -15.24 7.36 7.08
N ARG A 218 -15.38 6.84 8.29
CA ARG A 218 -16.67 6.51 8.91
C ARG A 218 -16.58 6.89 10.38
N ARG A 219 -17.46 7.79 10.84
CA ARG A 219 -17.39 8.36 12.18
C ARG A 219 -17.73 7.34 13.26
N ASN A 220 -18.74 6.49 13.05
CA ASN A 220 -19.08 5.46 14.02
C ASN A 220 -18.15 4.24 13.87
N THR A 221 -17.01 4.28 14.56
CA THR A 221 -16.02 3.19 14.54
C THR A 221 -16.55 1.90 15.18
N LEU A 222 -17.44 1.95 16.18
CA LEU A 222 -18.06 0.75 16.75
C LEU A 222 -18.92 0.01 15.72
N GLN A 223 -19.81 0.71 15.02
CA GLN A 223 -20.62 0.15 13.94
C GLN A 223 -19.75 -0.32 12.75
N ARG A 224 -18.60 0.31 12.52
CA ARG A 224 -17.59 -0.20 11.58
C ARG A 224 -16.98 -1.52 12.06
N TYR A 225 -16.63 -1.63 13.34
CA TYR A 225 -16.06 -2.83 13.97
C TYR A 225 -17.02 -4.02 13.92
N VAL A 226 -18.30 -3.82 14.27
CA VAL A 226 -19.37 -4.82 14.06
C VAL A 226 -19.42 -5.31 12.61
N SER A 227 -19.33 -4.40 11.64
CA SER A 227 -19.32 -4.78 10.22
C SER A 227 -18.01 -5.47 9.78
N VAL A 228 -16.89 -5.27 10.48
CA VAL A 228 -15.65 -6.04 10.26
C VAL A 228 -15.81 -7.46 10.79
N LEU A 229 -16.33 -7.62 12.01
CA LEU A 229 -16.57 -8.93 12.62
C LEU A 229 -17.58 -9.76 11.81
N ALA A 230 -18.69 -9.16 11.37
CA ALA A 230 -19.67 -9.84 10.51
C ALA A 230 -19.08 -10.25 9.14
N ASN A 231 -18.24 -9.41 8.52
CA ASN A 231 -17.53 -9.77 7.29
C ASN A 231 -16.53 -10.92 7.52
N ALA A 232 -15.89 -10.97 8.70
CA ALA A 232 -14.94 -12.03 9.07
C ALA A 232 -15.63 -13.35 9.51
N HIS A 233 -16.90 -13.27 9.93
CA HIS A 233 -17.76 -14.44 10.10
C HIS A 233 -18.13 -15.03 8.73
N ASP A 234 -18.73 -14.23 7.83
CA ASP A 234 -19.15 -14.71 6.52
C ASP A 234 -17.97 -15.21 5.64
N SER A 235 -16.75 -14.67 5.80
CA SER A 235 -15.59 -15.21 5.08
C SER A 235 -15.22 -16.65 5.48
N LYS A 236 -15.71 -17.13 6.64
CA LYS A 236 -15.58 -18.50 7.14
C LYS A 236 -16.85 -19.31 6.88
N ALA A 237 -18.00 -18.77 7.32
CA ALA A 237 -19.31 -19.42 7.31
C ALA A 237 -19.96 -19.45 5.92
N LYS A 238 -19.60 -18.53 5.03
CA LYS A 238 -20.00 -18.48 3.62
C LYS A 238 -21.53 -18.55 3.44
N GLN A 239 -22.23 -17.67 4.15
CA GLN A 239 -23.66 -17.74 4.46
C GLN A 239 -24.57 -17.70 3.22
N ILE A 240 -24.06 -17.20 2.09
CA ILE A 240 -24.80 -17.14 0.82
C ILE A 240 -24.18 -18.14 -0.17
N ASN A 241 -24.86 -19.27 -0.38
CA ASN A 241 -24.53 -20.28 -1.39
C ASN A 241 -23.04 -20.73 -1.36
N GLY A 242 -22.48 -20.98 -0.17
CA GLY A 242 -21.09 -21.43 -0.03
C GLY A 242 -20.04 -20.40 -0.47
N THR A 243 -20.43 -19.14 -0.64
CA THR A 243 -19.60 -18.04 -1.16
C THR A 243 -19.54 -16.88 -0.16
N HIS A 244 -18.36 -16.29 0.03
CA HIS A 244 -18.20 -15.06 0.81
C HIS A 244 -18.76 -13.83 0.05
N LYS A 245 -19.53 -12.98 0.72
CA LYS A 245 -20.17 -11.79 0.16
C LYS A 245 -19.87 -10.52 0.97
N SER A 246 -18.75 -9.85 0.65
CA SER A 246 -18.43 -8.52 1.21
C SER A 246 -19.48 -7.46 0.90
N HIS A 247 -20.17 -7.60 -0.25
CA HIS A 247 -21.26 -6.78 -0.75
C HIS A 247 -22.36 -7.66 -1.34
N VAL A 248 -23.59 -7.16 -1.36
CA VAL A 248 -24.82 -7.89 -1.77
C VAL A 248 -25.70 -7.00 -2.64
N HIS A 249 -26.52 -7.62 -3.49
CA HIS A 249 -27.38 -6.91 -4.46
C HIS A 249 -28.88 -7.05 -4.20
N SER A 250 -29.26 -7.77 -3.14
CA SER A 250 -30.66 -7.95 -2.74
C SER A 250 -30.85 -7.77 -1.24
N GLU A 251 -32.05 -7.34 -0.85
CA GLU A 251 -32.43 -7.21 0.56
C GLU A 251 -32.44 -8.56 1.28
N ARG A 252 -32.76 -9.66 0.58
CA ARG A 252 -32.75 -11.02 1.14
C ARG A 252 -31.33 -11.47 1.51
N GLU A 253 -30.34 -11.23 0.65
CA GLU A 253 -28.93 -11.47 0.98
C GLU A 253 -28.46 -10.57 2.14
N ALA A 254 -28.85 -9.29 2.14
CA ALA A 254 -28.54 -8.35 3.21
C ALA A 254 -29.10 -8.83 4.57
N GLN A 255 -30.35 -9.29 4.60
CA GLN A 255 -31.00 -9.84 5.79
C GLN A 255 -30.30 -11.12 6.30
N ILE A 256 -29.87 -12.01 5.41
CA ILE A 256 -29.13 -13.24 5.78
C ILE A 256 -27.79 -12.89 6.46
N LEU A 257 -27.02 -11.94 5.91
CA LEU A 257 -25.75 -11.53 6.51
C LEU A 257 -25.97 -10.79 7.84
N ALA A 258 -27.01 -9.97 7.94
CA ALA A 258 -27.36 -9.22 9.16
C ALA A 258 -27.99 -10.07 10.29
N GLN A 259 -28.12 -11.40 10.12
CA GLN A 259 -28.51 -12.30 11.21
C GLN A 259 -27.35 -12.58 12.18
N PHE A 260 -26.09 -12.50 11.73
CA PHE A 260 -24.95 -12.75 12.59
C PHE A 260 -24.69 -11.54 13.50
N LYS A 261 -24.76 -11.77 14.81
CA LYS A 261 -24.32 -10.82 15.84
C LYS A 261 -22.96 -11.25 16.40
N PRO A 262 -21.91 -10.43 16.32
CA PRO A 262 -20.71 -10.65 17.09
C PRO A 262 -20.94 -10.41 18.59
N GLU A 263 -20.41 -11.33 19.40
CA GLU A 263 -19.91 -11.02 20.74
C GLU A 263 -18.62 -10.18 20.61
N ILE A 264 -18.46 -9.16 21.46
CA ILE A 264 -17.35 -8.21 21.41
C ILE A 264 -16.47 -8.34 22.66
N ASP A 265 -15.16 -8.49 22.44
CA ASP A 265 -14.15 -8.47 23.49
C ASP A 265 -13.98 -7.06 24.09
N THR A 266 -14.80 -6.78 25.10
CA THR A 266 -14.84 -5.50 25.83
C THR A 266 -13.47 -5.11 26.42
N LYS A 267 -12.63 -6.09 26.79
CA LYS A 267 -11.27 -5.86 27.33
C LYS A 267 -10.32 -5.25 26.30
N LYS A 268 -10.57 -5.46 25.00
CA LYS A 268 -9.79 -4.88 23.89
C LYS A 268 -10.51 -3.72 23.19
N LEU A 269 -11.83 -3.63 23.30
CA LEU A 269 -12.67 -2.70 22.53
C LEU A 269 -12.14 -1.25 22.51
N ILE A 270 -11.91 -0.63 23.66
CA ILE A 270 -11.42 0.76 23.76
C ILE A 270 -10.06 0.95 23.04
N ALA A 271 -9.20 -0.06 23.06
CA ALA A 271 -7.90 -0.04 22.39
C ALA A 271 -8.02 -0.23 20.86
N ASP A 272 -8.92 -1.12 20.40
CA ASP A 272 -9.20 -1.31 18.97
C ASP A 272 -9.87 -0.08 18.35
N LEU A 273 -10.81 0.57 19.06
CA LEU A 273 -11.37 1.88 18.67
C LEU A 273 -10.26 2.94 18.58
N LYS A 274 -9.38 3.04 19.61
CA LYS A 274 -8.28 4.01 19.61
C LYS A 274 -7.27 3.78 18.49
N LYS A 275 -6.98 2.52 18.16
CA LYS A 275 -6.10 2.11 17.06
C LYS A 275 -6.70 2.43 15.69
N SER A 276 -8.01 2.27 15.53
CA SER A 276 -8.74 2.74 14.36
C SER A 276 -8.56 4.24 14.16
N ASP A 277 -8.91 5.01 15.18
CA ASP A 277 -9.12 6.44 15.02
C ASP A 277 -7.76 7.15 14.91
N LYS A 278 -6.72 6.62 15.57
CA LYS A 278 -5.33 6.98 15.27
C LYS A 278 -4.94 6.68 13.83
N LEU A 279 -5.21 5.49 13.27
CA LEU A 279 -4.82 5.17 11.89
C LEU A 279 -5.50 6.09 10.86
N ALA A 280 -6.72 6.56 11.13
CA ALA A 280 -7.38 7.58 10.30
C ALA A 280 -6.74 8.97 10.46
N ALA A 281 -6.46 9.40 11.70
CA ALA A 281 -5.83 10.69 12.00
C ALA A 281 -4.38 10.78 11.45
N ASP A 282 -3.58 9.74 11.62
CA ASP A 282 -2.22 9.62 11.09
C ASP A 282 -2.24 9.74 9.55
N ALA A 283 -3.16 9.05 8.86
CA ALA A 283 -3.27 9.13 7.41
C ALA A 283 -3.66 10.54 6.91
N LEU A 284 -4.60 11.22 7.58
CA LEU A 284 -4.90 12.62 7.28
C LEU A 284 -3.69 13.55 7.54
N LEU A 285 -2.93 13.30 8.62
CA LEU A 285 -1.74 14.08 8.98
C LEU A 285 -0.61 13.93 7.96
N TYR A 286 -0.37 12.72 7.45
CA TYR A 286 0.66 12.45 6.44
C TYR A 286 0.27 13.07 5.07
N PHE A 287 -0.97 12.87 4.63
CA PHE A 287 -1.44 13.34 3.32
C PHE A 287 -1.90 14.81 3.31
N LYS A 288 -1.81 15.56 4.42
CA LYS A 288 -2.23 16.97 4.51
C LYS A 288 -1.65 17.92 3.46
N LYS A 289 -0.53 17.54 2.81
CA LYS A 289 0.14 18.30 1.75
C LYS A 289 -0.30 17.91 0.33
N THR A 290 -1.07 16.84 0.13
CA THR A 290 -1.60 16.48 -1.20
C THR A 290 -2.92 17.20 -1.49
N ARG A 291 -3.29 17.29 -2.78
CA ARG A 291 -4.66 17.70 -3.16
C ARG A 291 -5.63 16.62 -2.68
N HIS A 292 -6.46 16.95 -1.68
CA HIS A 292 -7.38 15.99 -1.09
C HIS A 292 -8.76 16.58 -0.76
N ILE A 293 -9.76 15.71 -0.72
CA ILE A 293 -11.10 15.96 -0.15
C ILE A 293 -11.38 14.91 0.93
N ILE A 294 -12.13 15.29 1.97
CA ILE A 294 -12.50 14.39 3.09
C ILE A 294 -14.01 14.20 3.09
N LEU A 295 -14.44 12.94 3.06
CA LEU A 295 -15.83 12.51 3.17
C LEU A 295 -15.99 11.56 4.36
N TYR A 296 -17.16 11.60 4.98
CA TYR A 296 -17.59 10.60 5.94
C TYR A 296 -18.78 9.82 5.38
N TYR A 297 -18.76 8.50 5.57
CA TYR A 297 -19.82 7.57 5.14
C TYR A 297 -21.21 8.04 5.59
N GLU A 298 -21.32 8.55 6.82
CA GLU A 298 -22.56 9.07 7.39
C GLU A 298 -23.11 10.28 6.60
N ASP A 299 -22.25 11.17 6.07
CA ASP A 299 -22.66 12.33 5.26
C ASP A 299 -23.14 11.90 3.87
N VAL A 300 -22.43 10.95 3.25
CA VAL A 300 -22.77 10.47 1.89
C VAL A 300 -24.03 9.58 1.87
N VAL A 301 -24.35 8.92 2.99
CA VAL A 301 -25.61 8.17 3.14
C VAL A 301 -26.80 9.07 3.47
N SER A 302 -26.58 10.17 4.20
CA SER A 302 -27.66 11.11 4.56
C SER A 302 -27.92 12.18 3.49
N ASN A 303 -26.93 12.49 2.65
CA ASN A 303 -27.06 13.43 1.55
C ASN A 303 -26.26 12.94 0.32
N ASP A 304 -26.96 12.53 -0.75
CA ASP A 304 -26.34 12.04 -1.98
C ASP A 304 -25.65 13.15 -2.80
N THR A 305 -25.99 14.43 -2.57
CA THR A 305 -25.29 15.55 -3.22
C THR A 305 -23.82 15.64 -2.79
N LYS A 306 -23.41 15.00 -1.69
CA LYS A 306 -21.99 14.90 -1.26
C LYS A 306 -21.10 14.18 -2.28
N LEU A 307 -21.66 13.42 -3.22
CA LEU A 307 -20.90 12.86 -4.34
C LEU A 307 -20.73 13.84 -5.51
N MET A 308 -21.55 14.88 -5.60
CA MET A 308 -21.35 15.98 -6.56
C MET A 308 -20.11 16.80 -6.18
N ASP A 309 -19.81 16.93 -4.88
CA ASP A 309 -18.56 17.53 -4.39
C ASP A 309 -17.32 16.76 -4.90
N VAL A 310 -17.43 15.43 -5.10
CA VAL A 310 -16.36 14.60 -5.67
C VAL A 310 -16.21 14.82 -7.18
N LEU A 311 -17.34 14.91 -7.90
CA LEU A 311 -17.32 15.24 -9.33
C LEU A 311 -16.73 16.63 -9.56
N ASP A 312 -17.10 17.63 -8.75
CA ASP A 312 -16.51 18.98 -8.77
C ASP A 312 -15.00 18.97 -8.47
N PHE A 313 -14.58 18.22 -7.44
CA PHE A 313 -13.18 18.09 -7.04
C PHE A 313 -12.31 17.49 -8.14
N LEU A 314 -12.86 16.52 -8.89
CA LEU A 314 -12.28 15.89 -10.07
C LEU A 314 -12.59 16.64 -11.40
N ARG A 315 -13.26 17.81 -11.36
CA ARG A 315 -13.62 18.61 -12.55
C ARG A 315 -14.44 17.84 -13.62
N LEU A 316 -15.32 16.95 -13.19
CA LEU A 316 -16.20 16.14 -14.04
C LEU A 316 -17.63 16.70 -14.08
N PRO A 317 -18.39 16.48 -15.18
CA PRO A 317 -19.80 16.86 -15.25
C PRO A 317 -20.63 16.21 -14.13
N LYS A 318 -21.49 16.99 -13.47
CA LYS A 318 -22.45 16.45 -12.49
C LYS A 318 -23.47 15.57 -13.20
N ARG A 319 -23.57 14.32 -12.77
CA ARG A 319 -24.53 13.33 -13.29
C ARG A 319 -25.10 12.49 -12.17
N LYS A 320 -26.32 11.97 -12.35
CA LYS A 320 -26.94 11.04 -11.40
C LYS A 320 -26.14 9.73 -11.37
N LEU A 321 -25.52 9.44 -10.23
CA LEU A 321 -24.82 8.18 -9.99
C LEU A 321 -25.82 7.11 -9.50
N SER A 322 -25.48 5.83 -9.73
CA SER A 322 -26.32 4.70 -9.31
C SER A 322 -25.48 3.49 -8.88
N SER A 323 -26.03 2.65 -7.99
CA SER A 323 -25.38 1.43 -7.50
C SER A 323 -26.42 0.36 -7.22
N ARG A 324 -26.02 -0.91 -7.33
CA ARG A 324 -26.82 -2.08 -6.95
C ARG A 324 -26.49 -2.62 -5.55
N HIS A 325 -25.52 -2.03 -4.83
CA HIS A 325 -25.17 -2.47 -3.49
C HIS A 325 -26.26 -2.11 -2.47
N VAL A 326 -26.73 -3.10 -1.71
CA VAL A 326 -27.69 -2.92 -0.60
C VAL A 326 -26.94 -2.78 0.74
N LYS A 327 -27.43 -1.91 1.64
CA LYS A 327 -26.88 -1.75 3.00
C LYS A 327 -27.25 -2.98 3.84
N ILE A 328 -26.25 -3.70 4.35
CA ILE A 328 -26.45 -4.94 5.14
C ILE A 328 -27.08 -4.63 6.52
N HIS A 329 -26.45 -3.78 7.32
CA HIS A 329 -26.96 -3.42 8.65
C HIS A 329 -27.90 -2.20 8.56
N THR A 330 -29.20 -2.44 8.65
CA THR A 330 -30.26 -1.41 8.58
C THR A 330 -30.94 -1.10 9.92
N LYS A 331 -30.96 -2.05 10.86
CA LYS A 331 -31.44 -1.86 12.25
C LYS A 331 -30.47 -1.04 13.10
N LEU A 332 -30.90 -0.67 14.32
CA LEU A 332 -30.06 0.01 15.33
C LEU A 332 -28.82 -0.81 15.69
N LEU A 333 -27.72 -0.16 16.05
CA LEU A 333 -26.44 -0.80 16.38
C LEU A 333 -26.56 -1.90 17.45
N ARG A 334 -27.35 -1.65 18.51
CA ARG A 334 -27.64 -2.62 19.57
C ARG A 334 -28.24 -3.92 19.07
N ASP A 335 -28.97 -3.89 17.96
CA ASP A 335 -29.65 -5.06 17.41
C ASP A 335 -28.67 -6.01 16.69
N HIS A 336 -27.47 -5.52 16.35
CA HIS A 336 -26.38 -6.25 15.66
C HIS A 336 -25.20 -6.62 16.57
N ILE A 337 -25.35 -6.52 17.89
CA ILE A 337 -24.32 -6.92 18.89
C ILE A 337 -24.99 -7.91 19.85
N ASP A 338 -24.26 -8.97 20.24
CA ASP A 338 -24.82 -10.00 21.11
C ASP A 338 -24.72 -9.60 22.60
N ASN A 339 -23.51 -9.36 23.11
CA ASN A 339 -23.26 -8.85 24.47
C ASN A 339 -23.45 -7.32 24.59
N TRP A 340 -24.53 -6.76 24.03
CA TRP A 340 -24.77 -5.30 23.97
C TRP A 340 -24.67 -4.61 25.34
N ALA A 341 -25.20 -5.21 26.41
CA ALA A 341 -25.19 -4.61 27.74
C ALA A 341 -23.76 -4.35 28.25
N GLU A 342 -22.83 -5.27 28.00
CA GLU A 342 -21.42 -5.13 28.36
C GLU A 342 -20.73 -4.06 27.52
N VAL A 343 -20.99 -4.04 26.21
CA VAL A 343 -20.44 -3.04 25.27
C VAL A 343 -20.93 -1.63 25.63
N ASN A 344 -22.22 -1.47 25.95
CA ASN A 344 -22.80 -0.23 26.41
C ASN A 344 -22.13 0.23 27.72
N SER A 345 -22.03 -0.65 28.72
CA SER A 345 -21.37 -0.37 30.00
C SER A 345 -19.88 -0.02 29.85
N THR A 346 -19.19 -0.63 28.87
CA THR A 346 -17.76 -0.40 28.59
C THR A 346 -17.50 0.96 27.93
N LEU A 347 -18.46 1.52 27.17
CA LEU A 347 -18.27 2.75 26.41
C LEU A 347 -18.96 3.98 27.01
N MET A 348 -19.96 3.79 27.86
CA MET A 348 -20.59 4.85 28.66
C MET A 348 -19.55 5.53 29.57
N GLY A 349 -19.58 6.86 29.64
CA GLY A 349 -18.57 7.69 30.32
C GLY A 349 -17.23 7.81 29.58
N THR A 350 -17.09 7.25 28.36
CA THR A 350 -15.86 7.34 27.55
C THR A 350 -16.03 8.27 26.36
N GLN A 351 -14.91 8.67 25.73
CA GLN A 351 -14.92 9.44 24.48
C GLN A 351 -15.63 8.74 23.30
N TYR A 352 -16.00 7.46 23.44
CA TYR A 352 -16.70 6.67 22.43
C TYR A 352 -18.18 6.45 22.74
N GLU A 353 -18.72 7.01 23.83
CA GLU A 353 -20.15 6.87 24.20
C GLU A 353 -21.09 7.26 23.05
N SER A 354 -20.74 8.31 22.29
CA SER A 354 -21.48 8.77 21.13
C SER A 354 -21.65 7.72 20.02
N PHE A 355 -20.80 6.68 19.98
CA PHE A 355 -20.93 5.58 19.03
C PHE A 355 -22.08 4.62 19.37
N LEU A 356 -22.62 4.64 20.60
CA LEU A 356 -23.76 3.80 21.01
C LEU A 356 -25.07 4.21 20.30
N ASN A 357 -25.16 5.47 19.82
CA ASN A 357 -26.32 6.06 19.17
C ASN A 357 -26.43 5.72 17.65
N GLY A 358 -25.90 4.57 17.22
CA GLY A 358 -25.65 4.22 15.81
C GLY A 358 -26.69 3.32 15.13
#